data_AF-W7IHR2-F1
#
_entry.id   AF-W7IHR2-F1
#
_cell.length_a   1.000
_cell.length_b   1.000
_cell.length_c   1.000
_cell.angle_alpha   90.00
_cell.angle_beta   90.00
_cell.angle_gamma   90.00
#
_symmetry.space_group_name_H-M   'P 1'
#
loop_
_entity.id
_entity.type
_entity.pdbx_description
1 polymer ?
#
loop_
_entity_poly.entity_id
_entity_poly.type
_entity_poly.pdbx_seq_one_letter_code
_entity_poly.pdbx_strand_id
1 'polypeptide(L)'
;MIVWLNGPFGAGKTSASRELTELLPRARVFDSEEVGFMLRHVLTEPVADFQDWPAWRALVVHTAAEVLSQVGGTLVVPQTVLDRSYAEEIFAGLRGASRARDSRCARGVARRTGGVGSADHPG
;
A
#
# COMPACT_ATOMS: atom_id res chain seq x y z
N MET A 1 5.25 5.35 3.89
CA MET A 1 6.06 4.98 2.71
C MET A 1 5.72 3.56 2.29
N ILE A 2 5.75 3.23 0.99
CA ILE A 2 5.64 1.84 0.52
C ILE A 2 6.99 1.44 -0.07
N VAL A 3 7.51 0.29 0.35
CA VAL A 3 8.72 -0.33 -0.20
C VAL A 3 8.32 -1.63 -0.88
N TRP A 4 8.42 -1.68 -2.20
CA TRP A 4 8.15 -2.90 -2.98
C TRP A 4 9.43 -3.69 -3.16
N LEU A 5 9.46 -4.93 -2.69
CA LEU A 5 10.61 -5.84 -2.84
C LEU A 5 10.35 -6.80 -4.01
N ASN A 6 10.78 -6.38 -5.20
CA ASN A 6 10.74 -7.23 -6.40
C ASN A 6 12.00 -8.09 -6.47
N GLY A 7 11.84 -9.40 -6.46
CA GLY A 7 12.95 -10.35 -6.54
C GLY A 7 12.43 -11.73 -6.95
N PRO A 8 13.26 -12.61 -7.52
CA PRO A 8 12.80 -13.90 -8.02
C PRO A 8 12.20 -14.78 -6.90
N PHE A 9 11.31 -15.71 -7.27
CA PHE A 9 10.76 -16.70 -6.33
C PHE A 9 11.90 -17.45 -5.62
N GLY A 10 11.76 -17.68 -4.31
CA GLY A 10 12.78 -18.35 -3.51
C GLY A 10 14.03 -17.53 -3.17
N ALA A 11 14.17 -16.28 -3.66
CA ALA A 11 15.35 -15.43 -3.40
C ALA A 11 15.42 -14.82 -1.99
N GLY A 12 14.72 -15.39 -1.00
CA GLY A 12 14.77 -14.91 0.39
C GLY A 12 14.01 -13.61 0.67
N LYS A 13 13.08 -13.18 -0.19
CA LYS A 13 12.27 -11.95 0.00
C LYS A 13 11.57 -11.90 1.37
N THR A 14 11.08 -13.03 1.86
CA THR A 14 10.43 -13.12 3.17
C THR A 14 11.42 -12.84 4.30
N SER A 15 12.65 -13.38 4.20
CA SER A 15 13.73 -13.11 5.15
C SER A 15 14.17 -11.64 5.08
N ALA A 16 14.40 -11.12 3.88
CA ALA A 16 14.76 -9.72 3.68
C ALA A 16 13.67 -8.75 4.17
N SER A 17 12.39 -9.11 4.03
CA SER A 17 11.27 -8.31 4.56
C SER A 17 11.28 -8.24 6.09
N ARG A 18 11.60 -9.36 6.76
CA ARG A 18 11.70 -9.42 8.22
C ARG A 18 12.86 -8.56 8.74
N GLU A 19 14.05 -8.74 8.17
CA GLU A 19 15.21 -7.91 8.51
C GLU A 19 14.94 -6.42 8.27
N LEU A 20 14.30 -6.08 7.14
CA LEU A 20 13.95 -4.69 6.84
C LEU A 20 12.95 -4.11 7.86
N THR A 21 12.01 -4.93 8.36
CA THR A 21 11.10 -4.47 9.42
C THR A 21 11.77 -4.28 10.78
N GLU A 22 12.86 -4.98 11.05
CA GLU A 22 13.67 -4.78 12.27
C GLU A 22 14.50 -3.50 12.20
N LEU A 23 14.96 -3.13 10.99
CA LEU A 23 15.77 -1.92 10.76
C LEU A 23 14.94 -0.64 10.63
N LEU A 24 13.68 -0.74 10.19
CA LEU A 24 12.83 0.43 9.93
C LEU A 24 11.78 0.62 11.03
N PRO A 25 11.78 1.76 11.75
CA PRO A 25 10.80 2.03 12.79
C PRO A 25 9.36 1.95 12.26
N ARG A 26 8.52 1.16 12.93
CA ARG A 26 7.09 0.96 12.60
C ARG A 26 6.86 0.39 11.18
N ALA A 27 7.83 -0.29 10.62
CA ALA A 27 7.63 -1.00 9.37
C ALA A 27 6.76 -2.25 9.57
N ARG A 28 5.91 -2.56 8.59
CA ARG A 28 5.07 -3.75 8.57
C ARG A 28 5.17 -4.42 7.21
N VAL A 29 5.11 -5.75 7.19
CA VAL A 29 5.02 -6.51 5.94
C VAL A 29 3.56 -6.61 5.53
N PHE A 30 3.28 -6.37 4.25
CA PHE A 30 2.01 -6.69 3.61
C PHE A 30 2.27 -7.75 2.54
N ASP A 31 1.82 -8.97 2.82
CA ASP A 31 1.83 -10.05 1.83
C ASP A 31 0.69 -9.84 0.84
N SER A 32 1.05 -9.57 -0.42
CA SER A 32 0.06 -9.32 -1.49
C SER A 32 -0.62 -10.61 -1.99
N GLU A 33 -0.11 -11.79 -1.67
CA GLU A 33 -0.75 -13.06 -2.03
C GLU A 33 -2.06 -13.27 -1.27
N GLU A 34 -2.22 -12.69 -0.07
CA GLU A 34 -3.47 -12.72 0.71
C GLU A 34 -4.66 -12.15 -0.07
N VAL A 35 -4.43 -11.13 -0.90
CA VAL A 35 -5.46 -10.59 -1.81
C VAL A 35 -5.86 -11.64 -2.86
N GLY A 36 -4.90 -12.41 -3.35
CA GLY A 36 -5.14 -13.49 -4.31
C GLY A 36 -5.91 -14.65 -3.70
N PHE A 37 -5.55 -15.07 -2.49
CA PHE A 37 -6.28 -16.08 -1.74
C PHE A 37 -7.72 -15.65 -1.44
N MET A 38 -7.94 -14.38 -1.08
CA MET A 38 -9.29 -13.84 -0.91
C MET A 38 -10.10 -13.89 -2.22
N LEU A 39 -9.50 -13.50 -3.34
CA LEU A 39 -10.17 -13.48 -4.64
C LEU A 39 -10.53 -14.88 -5.18
N ARG A 40 -9.78 -15.93 -4.81
CA ARG A 40 -10.10 -17.33 -5.17
C ARG A 40 -11.48 -17.78 -4.73
N HIS A 41 -12.09 -17.13 -3.74
CA HIS A 41 -13.45 -17.44 -3.32
C HIS A 41 -14.50 -17.13 -4.40
N VAL A 42 -14.24 -16.17 -5.29
CA VAL A 42 -15.21 -15.67 -6.28
C VAL A 42 -14.72 -15.76 -7.72
N LEU A 43 -13.42 -15.56 -7.97
CA LEU A 43 -12.83 -15.72 -9.30
C LEU A 43 -12.48 -17.19 -9.50
N THR A 44 -13.27 -17.88 -10.32
CA THR A 44 -13.14 -19.33 -10.54
C THR A 44 -12.40 -19.66 -11.84
N GLU A 45 -12.14 -18.66 -12.67
CA GLU A 45 -11.34 -18.80 -13.89
C GLU A 45 -9.90 -19.17 -13.53
N PRO A 46 -9.35 -20.25 -14.12
CA PRO A 46 -8.00 -20.68 -13.82
C PRO A 46 -6.98 -19.65 -14.32
N VAL A 47 -6.06 -19.26 -13.44
CA VAL A 47 -4.89 -18.46 -13.76
C VAL A 47 -3.63 -19.16 -13.26
N ALA A 48 -2.52 -18.96 -13.97
CA ALA A 48 -1.23 -19.49 -13.54
C ALA A 48 -0.67 -18.69 -12.36
N ASP A 49 -0.92 -17.38 -12.34
CA ASP A 49 -0.50 -16.46 -11.29
C ASP A 49 -1.67 -15.54 -10.90
N PHE A 50 -1.79 -15.18 -9.62
CA PHE A 50 -2.78 -14.19 -9.16
C PHE A 50 -2.65 -12.85 -9.88
N GLN A 51 -1.44 -12.50 -10.29
CA GLN A 51 -1.14 -11.28 -11.04
C GLN A 51 -1.90 -11.18 -12.36
N ASP A 52 -2.34 -12.30 -12.94
CA ASP A 52 -3.10 -12.30 -14.19
C ASP A 52 -4.50 -11.70 -14.01
N TRP A 53 -5.06 -11.74 -12.80
CA TRP A 53 -6.35 -11.11 -12.51
C TRP A 53 -6.21 -9.58 -12.41
N PRO A 54 -6.91 -8.81 -13.27
CA PRO A 54 -6.95 -7.35 -13.13
C PRO A 54 -7.49 -6.90 -11.77
N ALA A 55 -8.46 -7.64 -11.22
CA ALA A 55 -8.99 -7.40 -9.89
C ALA A 55 -7.91 -7.52 -8.80
N TRP A 56 -6.98 -8.47 -8.92
CA TRP A 56 -5.88 -8.62 -7.98
C TRP A 56 -4.95 -7.40 -8.03
N ARG A 57 -4.54 -6.98 -9.23
CA ARG A 57 -3.64 -5.82 -9.42
C ARG A 57 -4.26 -4.54 -8.84
N ALA A 58 -5.54 -4.29 -9.09
CA ALA A 58 -6.27 -3.17 -8.53
C ALA A 58 -6.39 -3.26 -7.00
N LEU A 59 -6.78 -4.41 -6.46
CA LEU A 59 -7.02 -4.57 -5.02
C LEU A 59 -5.74 -4.56 -4.20
N VAL A 60 -4.61 -5.05 -4.72
CA VAL A 60 -3.30 -4.90 -4.06
C VAL A 60 -2.97 -3.41 -3.88
N VAL A 61 -3.19 -2.58 -4.90
CA VAL A 61 -2.99 -1.12 -4.82
C VAL A 61 -3.88 -0.50 -3.75
N HIS A 62 -5.18 -0.79 -3.80
CA HIS A 62 -6.14 -0.22 -2.85
C HIS A 62 -5.85 -0.67 -1.41
N THR A 63 -5.61 -1.96 -1.21
CA THR A 63 -5.34 -2.55 0.11
C THR A 63 -4.06 -1.98 0.70
N ALA A 64 -2.96 -1.96 -0.05
CA ALA A 64 -1.70 -1.37 0.40
C ALA A 64 -1.87 0.12 0.76
N ALA A 65 -2.70 0.84 -0.01
CA ALA A 65 -2.94 2.25 0.24
C ALA A 65 -3.72 2.52 1.52
N GLU A 66 -4.78 1.74 1.76
CA GLU A 66 -5.63 1.82 2.96
C GLU A 66 -4.89 1.36 4.21
N VAL A 67 -4.21 0.20 4.15
CA VAL A 67 -3.38 -0.31 5.26
C VAL A 67 -2.34 0.71 5.68
N LEU A 68 -1.59 1.28 4.74
CA LEU A 68 -0.61 2.32 5.05
C LEU A 68 -1.25 3.57 5.67
N SER A 69 -2.45 3.94 5.23
CA SER A 69 -3.16 5.10 5.79
C SER A 69 -3.56 4.89 7.26
N GLN A 70 -3.88 3.65 7.62
CA GLN A 70 -4.30 3.27 8.97
C GLN A 70 -3.11 3.08 9.91
N VAL A 71 -2.06 2.39 9.47
CA VAL A 71 -0.92 2.03 10.35
C VAL A 71 0.20 3.07 10.34
N GLY A 72 0.26 3.94 9.34
CA GLY A 72 1.35 4.88 9.13
C GLY A 72 2.70 4.19 8.88
N GLY A 73 3.80 4.92 9.06
CA GLY A 73 5.15 4.34 8.95
C GLY A 73 5.51 3.84 7.55
N THR A 74 6.02 2.60 7.48
CA THR A 74 6.47 1.96 6.25
C THR A 74 5.73 0.64 6.02
N LEU A 75 5.24 0.43 4.81
CA LEU A 75 4.66 -0.84 4.38
C LEU A 75 5.62 -1.51 3.40
N VAL A 76 6.14 -2.67 3.75
CA VAL A 76 7.03 -3.49 2.91
C VAL A 76 6.18 -4.53 2.19
N VAL A 77 6.25 -4.57 0.86
CA VAL A 77 5.45 -5.47 0.03
C VAL A 77 6.37 -6.39 -0.76
N PRO A 78 6.64 -7.62 -0.27
CA PRO A 78 7.37 -8.62 -1.03
C PRO A 78 6.47 -9.21 -2.11
N GLN A 79 6.88 -9.07 -3.38
CA GLN A 79 6.17 -9.69 -4.50
C GLN A 79 7.05 -9.71 -5.76
N THR A 80 6.96 -10.79 -6.52
CA THR A 80 7.66 -10.95 -7.81
C THR A 80 6.75 -10.51 -8.94
N VAL A 81 7.06 -9.42 -9.63
CA VAL A 81 6.32 -9.00 -10.84
C VAL A 81 7.30 -8.95 -12.00
N LEU A 82 7.17 -9.90 -12.92
CA LEU A 82 8.05 -10.04 -14.09
C LEU A 82 7.44 -9.41 -15.35
N ASP A 83 6.11 -9.41 -15.43
CA ASP A 83 5.41 -8.75 -16.52
C ASP A 83 5.47 -7.23 -16.34
N ARG A 84 6.02 -6.54 -17.32
CA ARG A 84 6.20 -5.09 -17.28
C ARG A 84 4.88 -4.33 -17.25
N SER A 85 3.87 -4.81 -17.97
CA SER A 85 2.56 -4.16 -18.02
C SER A 85 1.85 -4.24 -16.66
N TYR A 86 1.96 -5.39 -15.98
CA TYR A 86 1.42 -5.57 -14.64
C TYR A 86 2.14 -4.67 -13.63
N ALA A 87 3.47 -4.60 -13.71
CA ALA A 87 4.26 -3.71 -12.85
C ALA A 87 3.89 -2.23 -13.06
N GLU A 88 3.72 -1.80 -14.31
CA GLU A 88 3.32 -0.44 -14.64
C GLU A 88 1.94 -0.09 -14.08
N GLU A 89 0.96 -0.99 -14.21
CA GLU A 89 -0.39 -0.83 -13.65
C GLU A 89 -0.35 -0.64 -12.12
N ILE A 90 0.31 -1.56 -11.42
CA ILE A 90 0.40 -1.56 -9.95
C ILE A 90 1.13 -0.30 -9.47
N PHE A 91 2.30 0.01 -10.04
CA PHE A 91 3.10 1.14 -9.58
C PHE A 91 2.47 2.49 -9.95
N ALA A 92 1.78 2.60 -11.08
CA ALA A 92 0.99 3.78 -11.40
C ALA A 92 -0.12 3.99 -10.37
N GLY A 93 -0.85 2.93 -10.02
CA GLY A 93 -1.87 2.95 -8.98
C GLY A 93 -1.34 3.39 -7.62
N LEU A 94 -0.23 2.80 -7.16
CA LEU A 94 0.40 3.16 -5.87
C LEU A 94 0.88 4.62 -5.83
N ARG A 95 1.43 5.13 -6.94
CA ARG A 95 1.82 6.55 -7.06
C ARG A 95 0.60 7.47 -7.00
N GLY A 96 -0.49 7.12 -7.69
CA GLY A 96 -1.76 7.86 -7.66
C GLY A 96 -2.35 7.93 -6.25
N ALA A 97 -2.45 6.78 -5.58
CA ALA A 97 -2.95 6.69 -4.21
C ALA A 97 -2.10 7.50 -3.21
N SER A 98 -0.78 7.50 -3.38
CA SER A 98 0.13 8.27 -2.54
C SER A 98 -0.11 9.79 -2.68
N ARG A 99 -0.20 10.30 -3.91
CA ARG A 99 -0.52 11.72 -4.16
C ARG A 99 -1.87 12.14 -3.57
N ALA A 100 -2.88 11.28 -3.69
CA ALA A 100 -4.20 11.54 -3.13
C ALA A 100 -4.17 11.64 -1.59
N ARG A 101 -3.40 10.78 -0.92
CA ARG A 101 -3.20 10.83 0.53
C ARG A 101 -2.48 12.09 0.97
N ASP A 102 -1.39 12.46 0.30
CA ASP A 102 -0.61 13.66 0.65
C ASP A 102 -1.48 14.92 0.53
N SER A 103 -2.32 14.97 -0.50
CA SER A 103 -3.31 16.04 -0.70
C SER A 103 -4.37 16.09 0.41
N ARG A 104 -4.83 14.93 0.91
CA ARG A 104 -5.75 14.86 2.06
C ARG A 104 -5.07 15.32 3.36
N CYS A 105 -3.81 14.93 3.57
CA CYS A 105 -3.02 15.36 4.72
C CYS A 105 -2.85 16.89 4.72
N ALA A 106 -2.44 17.48 3.59
CA ALA A 106 -2.29 18.92 3.45
C ALA A 106 -3.59 19.70 3.76
N ARG A 107 -4.74 19.21 3.25
CA ARG A 107 -6.06 19.80 3.57
C ARG A 107 -6.45 19.65 5.04
N GLY A 108 -6.14 18.52 5.67
CA GLY A 108 -6.40 18.27 7.08
C GLY A 108 -5.54 19.10 8.03
N VAL A 109 -4.32 19.45 7.63
CA VAL A 109 -3.45 20.40 8.36
C VAL A 109 -4.02 21.82 8.25
N ALA A 110 -4.36 22.28 7.04
CA ALA A 110 -4.91 23.62 6.83
C ALA A 110 -6.22 23.88 7.61
N ARG A 111 -7.08 22.87 7.78
CA ARG A 111 -8.30 22.98 8.60
C ARG A 111 -8.03 23.10 10.10
N ARG A 112 -6.94 22.51 10.61
CA ARG A 112 -6.59 22.59 12.04
C ARG A 112 -5.91 23.90 12.42
N THR A 113 -5.25 24.56 11.49
CA THR A 113 -4.58 25.85 11.75
C THR A 113 -5.51 27.06 11.63
N GLY A 114 -6.73 26.90 11.07
CA GLY A 114 -7.73 27.97 10.92
C GLY A 114 -8.75 28.09 12.05
N GLY A 115 -8.58 27.36 13.16
CA GLY A 115 -9.56 27.25 14.25
C GLY A 115 -9.04 27.72 15.61
N VAL A 116 -8.46 28.91 15.71
CA VAL A 116 -8.28 29.63 16.98
C VAL A 116 -8.57 31.11 16.70
N GLY A 117 -9.80 31.54 16.95
CA GLY A 117 -10.20 32.93 16.72
C GLY A 117 -11.69 33.20 16.92
N SER A 118 -12.14 33.19 18.17
CA SER A 118 -13.23 34.04 18.69
C SER A 118 -13.25 33.85 20.21
N ALA A 119 -12.38 34.56 20.92
CA ALA A 119 -12.65 35.86 21.53
C ALA A 119 -13.61 35.73 22.73
N ASP A 120 -12.99 35.69 23.91
CA ASP A 120 -13.58 36.14 25.17
C ASP A 120 -14.29 37.48 24.96
N HIS A 121 -15.47 37.61 25.57
CA HIS A 121 -16.08 38.90 25.86
C HIS A 121 -16.38 38.95 27.35
N PRO A 122 -15.81 39.91 28.10
CA PRO A 122 -16.28 40.22 29.44
C PRO A 122 -17.45 41.21 29.34
N GLY A 123 -18.53 40.92 30.06
CA GLY A 123 -19.69 41.78 30.23
C GLY A 123 -20.60 41.21 31.30
#